data_AF-A0AAV1MUI6-F1
#
_entry.id   AF-A0AAV1MUI6-F1
#
_cell.length_a   1.000
_cell.length_b   1.000
_cell.length_c   1.000
_cell.angle_alpha   90.00
_cell.angle_beta   90.00
_cell.angle_gamma   90.00
#
_symmetry.space_group_name_H-M   'P 1'
#
loop_
_entity.id
_entity.type
_entity.pdbx_description
1 polymer ?
#
loop_
_entity_poly.entity_id
_entity_poly.type
_entity_poly.pdbx_seq_one_letter_code
_entity_poly.pdbx_strand_id
1 'polypeptide(L)'
;MMTSDSFSFCFFSFLFRRAHLRLCLERLKSLVPLGPEANRHTTLSLLMKAKDHIKRLEESDRRAQHTLEQLQREHRHLRRRLEQLGVERTRMDSTGSSVSSEKSDSDQEDLDVDVEGTDYLLGDLEWSTSSVSDSGDERGSLRSSCSDEGYSSASLLRLQDTQEMAKKLSCTL
;
A
#
# COMPACT_ATOMS: atom_id res chain seq x y z
N MET A 1 0.62 -7.60 -67.34
CA MET A 1 1.08 -6.37 -66.66
C MET A 1 0.31 -6.23 -65.35
N MET A 2 0.82 -6.79 -64.24
CA MET A 2 0.18 -6.71 -62.91
C MET A 2 1.21 -6.54 -61.79
N THR A 3 2.27 -5.78 -62.06
CA THR A 3 3.45 -5.74 -61.19
C THR A 3 3.64 -4.41 -60.49
N SER A 4 3.27 -3.27 -61.10
CA SER A 4 3.52 -1.94 -60.52
C SER A 4 2.58 -1.60 -59.35
N ASP A 5 1.28 -1.86 -59.48
CA ASP A 5 0.30 -1.57 -58.43
C ASP A 5 0.45 -2.49 -57.22
N SER A 6 0.76 -3.76 -57.46
CA SER A 6 1.05 -4.75 -56.41
C SER A 6 2.33 -4.38 -55.63
N PHE A 7 3.38 -3.90 -56.31
CA PHE A 7 4.60 -3.42 -55.65
C PHE A 7 4.34 -2.16 -54.83
N SER A 8 3.58 -1.21 -55.39
CA SER A 8 3.22 0.04 -54.71
C SER A 8 2.36 -0.21 -53.46
N PHE A 9 1.37 -1.11 -53.56
CA PHE A 9 0.52 -1.50 -52.43
C PHE A 9 1.29 -2.22 -51.32
N CYS A 10 2.18 -3.16 -51.68
CA CYS A 10 3.07 -3.82 -50.72
C CYS A 10 4.03 -2.83 -50.03
N PHE A 11 4.59 -1.89 -50.80
CA PHE A 11 5.49 -0.88 -50.28
C PHE A 11 4.76 0.07 -49.31
N PHE A 12 3.57 0.56 -49.68
CA PHE A 12 2.75 1.40 -48.81
C PHE A 12 2.33 0.67 -47.53
N SER A 13 1.90 -0.59 -47.65
CA SER A 13 1.53 -1.42 -46.49
C SER A 13 2.70 -1.68 -45.55
N PHE A 14 3.90 -1.91 -46.11
CA PHE A 14 5.13 -2.09 -45.33
C PHE A 14 5.54 -0.80 -44.61
N LEU A 15 5.48 0.35 -45.30
CA LEU A 15 5.75 1.65 -44.72
C LEU A 15 4.76 2.00 -43.60
N PHE A 16 3.47 1.72 -43.79
CA PHE A 16 2.44 1.95 -42.78
C PHE A 16 2.67 1.11 -41.51
N ARG A 17 2.97 -0.19 -41.66
CA ARG A 17 3.32 -1.06 -40.52
C ARG A 17 4.55 -0.55 -39.76
N ARG A 18 5.57 -0.08 -40.48
CA ARG A 18 6.80 0.47 -39.88
C ARG A 18 6.57 1.79 -39.17
N ALA A 19 5.72 2.68 -39.71
CA ALA A 19 5.32 3.93 -39.06
C ALA A 19 4.52 3.66 -37.78
N HIS A 20 3.55 2.74 -37.84
CA HIS A 20 2.76 2.33 -36.69
C HIS A 20 3.63 1.76 -35.56
N LEU A 21 4.57 0.86 -35.88
CA LEU A 21 5.50 0.31 -34.89
C LEU A 21 6.32 1.40 -34.19
N ARG A 22 6.82 2.39 -34.93
CA ARG A 22 7.57 3.51 -34.35
C ARG A 22 6.74 4.29 -33.35
N LEU A 23 5.49 4.60 -33.70
CA LEU A 23 4.56 5.30 -32.80
C LEU A 23 4.27 4.48 -31.53
N CYS A 24 4.07 3.17 -31.65
CA CYS A 24 3.88 2.29 -30.49
C CYS A 24 5.09 2.32 -29.55
N LEU A 25 6.31 2.26 -30.09
CA LEU A 25 7.53 2.31 -29.29
C LEU A 25 7.72 3.69 -28.64
N GLU A 26 7.40 4.77 -29.33
CA GLU A 26 7.46 6.13 -28.79
C GLU A 26 6.51 6.31 -27.61
N ARG A 27 5.26 5.86 -27.74
CA ARG A 27 4.28 5.84 -26.63
C ARG A 27 4.74 4.96 -25.47
N LEU A 28 5.35 3.81 -25.75
CA LEU A 28 5.89 2.96 -24.70
C LEU A 28 7.03 3.65 -23.95
N LYS A 29 7.87 4.44 -24.65
CA LYS A 29 8.97 5.18 -24.01
C LYS A 29 8.49 6.24 -23.02
N SER A 30 7.32 6.86 -23.24
CA SER A 30 6.78 7.84 -22.29
C SER A 30 6.18 7.22 -21.03
N LEU A 31 5.79 5.94 -21.07
CA LEU A 31 5.18 5.23 -19.94
C LEU A 31 6.21 4.54 -19.05
N VAL A 32 7.36 4.16 -19.60
CA VAL A 32 8.39 3.43 -18.87
C VAL A 32 9.41 4.44 -18.31
N PRO A 33 9.85 4.32 -17.05
CA PRO A 33 10.92 5.13 -16.51
C PRO A 33 12.25 4.71 -17.13
N LEU A 34 12.59 5.29 -18.28
CA LEU A 34 13.79 4.94 -19.06
C LEU A 34 15.03 5.75 -18.69
N GLY A 35 14.85 6.82 -17.89
CA GLY A 35 15.91 7.76 -17.54
C GLY A 35 16.33 8.64 -18.74
N PRO A 36 17.37 9.48 -18.57
CA PRO A 36 17.82 10.42 -19.60
C PRO A 36 18.35 9.75 -20.89
N GLU A 37 18.60 8.44 -20.88
CA GLU A 37 19.11 7.70 -22.04
C GLU A 37 18.01 7.11 -22.94
N ALA A 38 16.75 7.55 -22.83
CA ALA A 38 15.60 7.00 -23.57
C ALA A 38 15.76 6.95 -25.11
N ASN A 39 16.65 7.77 -25.67
CA ASN A 39 16.93 7.79 -27.11
C ASN A 39 17.94 6.71 -27.56
N ARG A 40 18.77 6.16 -26.65
CA ARG A 40 19.79 5.15 -26.98
C ARG A 40 19.31 3.70 -26.84
N HIS A 41 18.17 3.47 -26.18
CA HIS A 41 17.69 2.12 -25.94
C HIS A 41 17.24 1.41 -27.22
N THR A 42 17.68 0.16 -27.38
CA THR A 42 17.16 -0.77 -28.39
C THR A 42 15.71 -1.15 -28.07
N THR A 43 14.98 -1.69 -29.05
CA THR A 43 13.61 -2.20 -28.85
C THR A 43 13.54 -3.26 -27.76
N LEU A 44 14.53 -4.18 -27.69
CA LEU A 44 14.56 -5.23 -26.68
C LEU A 44 14.75 -4.66 -25.26
N SER A 45 15.70 -3.73 -25.09
CA SER A 45 15.95 -3.08 -23.80
C SER A 45 14.71 -2.34 -23.29
N LEU A 46 13.95 -1.71 -24.18
CA LEU A 46 12.68 -1.05 -23.85
C LEU A 46 11.64 -2.05 -23.34
N LEU A 47 11.45 -3.17 -24.04
CA LEU A 47 10.48 -4.21 -23.66
C LEU A 47 10.83 -4.87 -22.33
N MET A 48 12.11 -5.14 -22.07
CA MET A 48 12.57 -5.68 -20.79
C MET A 48 12.28 -4.71 -19.65
N LYS A 49 12.64 -3.43 -19.80
CA LYS A 49 12.36 -2.41 -18.77
C LYS A 49 10.86 -2.20 -18.54
N ALA A 50 10.04 -2.27 -19.59
CA ALA A 50 8.59 -2.19 -19.46
C ALA A 50 8.04 -3.35 -18.62
N LYS A 51 8.47 -4.58 -18.93
CA LYS A 51 8.11 -5.78 -18.17
C LYS A 51 8.50 -5.65 -16.69
N ASP A 52 9.71 -5.18 -16.42
CA ASP A 52 10.17 -5.00 -15.05
C ASP A 52 9.45 -3.84 -14.34
N HIS A 53 9.06 -2.80 -15.06
CA HIS A 53 8.28 -1.70 -14.51
C HIS A 53 6.90 -2.15 -14.05
N ILE A 54 6.21 -2.96 -14.85
CA ILE A 54 4.92 -3.55 -14.47
C ILE A 54 5.07 -4.35 -13.17
N LYS A 55 6.07 -5.24 -13.09
CA LYS A 55 6.33 -6.02 -11.87
C LYS A 55 6.59 -5.16 -10.63
N ARG A 56 7.33 -4.06 -10.79
CA ARG A 56 7.59 -3.12 -9.68
C ARG A 56 6.32 -2.40 -9.25
N LEU A 57 5.46 -2.01 -10.18
CA LEU A 57 4.17 -1.40 -9.87
C LEU A 57 3.27 -2.36 -9.12
N GLU A 58 3.17 -3.62 -9.58
CA GLU A 58 2.40 -4.67 -8.91
C GLU A 58 2.90 -4.92 -7.47
N GLU A 59 4.23 -4.98 -7.28
CA GLU A 59 4.81 -5.15 -5.95
C GLU A 59 4.57 -3.93 -5.05
N SER A 60 4.70 -2.72 -5.59
CA SER A 60 4.42 -1.49 -4.87
C SER A 60 2.96 -1.41 -4.42
N ASP A 61 2.04 -1.81 -5.30
CA ASP A 61 0.60 -1.83 -5.01
C ASP A 61 0.27 -2.83 -3.90
N ARG A 62 0.86 -4.05 -3.95
CA ARG A 62 0.75 -5.03 -2.85
C ARG A 62 1.22 -4.48 -1.52
N ARG A 63 2.36 -3.78 -1.49
CA ARG A 63 2.91 -3.16 -0.26
C ARG A 63 2.00 -2.06 0.26
N ALA A 64 1.55 -1.17 -0.62
CA ALA A 64 0.64 -0.09 -0.26
C ALA A 64 -0.66 -0.63 0.35
N GLN A 65 -1.20 -1.70 -0.23
CA GLN A 65 -2.38 -2.38 0.30
C GLN A 65 -2.14 -2.95 1.70
N HIS A 66 -1.00 -3.60 1.94
CA HIS A 66 -0.65 -4.11 3.26
C HIS A 66 -0.53 -2.97 4.31
N THR A 67 0.13 -1.87 3.96
CA THR A 67 0.24 -0.70 4.83
C THR A 67 -1.12 -0.10 5.14
N LEU A 68 -2.01 0.01 4.15
CA LEU A 68 -3.37 0.50 4.33
C LEU A 68 -4.14 -0.40 5.32
N GLU A 69 -4.04 -1.71 5.19
CA GLU A 69 -4.67 -2.64 6.14
C GLU A 69 -4.11 -2.50 7.56
N GLN A 70 -2.79 -2.34 7.69
CA GLN A 70 -2.15 -2.12 8.99
C GLN A 70 -2.67 -0.83 9.64
N LEU A 71 -2.65 0.28 8.92
CA LEU A 71 -3.17 1.57 9.40
C LEU A 71 -4.66 1.47 9.75
N GLN A 72 -5.46 0.72 8.99
CA GLN A 72 -6.85 0.48 9.33
C GLN A 72 -7.01 -0.32 10.63
N ARG A 73 -6.14 -1.31 10.89
CA ARG A 73 -6.13 -2.05 12.16
C ARG A 73 -5.78 -1.12 13.32
N GLU A 74 -4.77 -0.27 13.15
CA GLU A 74 -4.35 0.73 14.14
C GLU A 74 -5.45 1.75 14.41
N HIS A 75 -6.05 2.33 13.37
CA HIS A 75 -7.18 3.26 13.52
C HIS A 75 -8.35 2.62 14.30
N ARG A 76 -8.68 1.36 14.01
CA ARG A 76 -9.70 0.61 14.79
C ARG A 76 -9.27 0.40 16.24
N HIS A 77 -8.00 0.09 16.50
CA HIS A 77 -7.48 -0.10 17.85
C HIS A 77 -7.53 1.20 18.65
N LEU A 78 -7.01 2.29 18.09
CA LEU A 78 -7.00 3.62 18.72
C LEU A 78 -8.42 4.11 18.98
N ARG A 79 -9.34 3.93 18.04
CA ARG A 79 -10.74 4.29 18.22
C ARG A 79 -11.38 3.57 19.42
N ARG A 80 -11.15 2.26 19.57
CA ARG A 80 -11.63 1.51 20.75
C ARG A 80 -11.00 2.02 22.04
N ARG A 81 -9.72 2.39 22.02
CA ARG A 81 -9.02 2.93 23.20
C ARG A 81 -9.57 4.30 23.60
N LEU A 82 -9.88 5.16 22.64
CA LEU A 82 -10.56 6.42 22.88
C LEU A 82 -11.97 6.22 23.43
N GLU A 83 -12.73 5.26 22.90
CA GLU A 83 -14.06 4.90 23.43
C GLU A 83 -13.96 4.40 24.88
N GLN A 84 -12.96 3.58 25.22
CA GLN A 84 -12.72 3.12 26.60
C GLN A 84 -12.41 4.29 27.55
N LEU A 85 -11.48 5.18 27.17
CA LEU A 85 -11.11 6.34 27.99
C LEU A 85 -12.25 7.36 28.09
N GLY A 86 -13.05 7.52 27.04
CA GLY A 86 -14.25 8.35 27.06
C GLY A 86 -15.31 7.80 28.01
N VAL A 87 -15.57 6.49 27.98
CA VAL A 87 -16.50 5.82 28.90
C VAL A 87 -16.00 5.83 30.34
N GLU A 88 -14.70 5.74 30.57
CA GLU A 88 -14.09 5.85 31.90
C GLU A 88 -14.27 7.26 32.46
N ARG A 89 -14.09 8.30 31.63
CA ARG A 89 -14.32 9.70 32.00
C ARG A 89 -15.81 10.00 32.30
N THR A 90 -16.74 9.45 31.50
CA THR A 90 -18.20 9.59 31.71
C THR A 90 -18.76 8.74 32.87
N ARG A 91 -17.96 7.82 33.41
CA ARG A 91 -18.30 7.11 34.65
C ARG A 91 -17.77 7.84 35.87
N MET A 92 -16.62 8.49 35.75
CA MET A 92 -15.96 9.19 36.84
C MET A 92 -16.54 10.58 37.11
N ASP A 93 -17.23 11.19 36.14
CA ASP A 93 -17.91 12.49 36.29
C ASP A 93 -19.31 12.41 36.92
N SER A 94 -19.82 11.21 37.25
CA SER A 94 -21.20 11.04 37.76
C SER A 94 -21.35 10.36 39.14
N THR A 95 -20.27 10.00 39.83
CA THR A 95 -20.36 9.48 41.22
C THR A 95 -19.25 10.01 42.12
N GLY A 96 -19.54 11.05 42.92
CA GLY A 96 -18.84 11.23 44.20
C GLY A 96 -18.23 12.60 44.51
N SER A 97 -18.90 13.72 44.24
CA SER A 97 -18.53 14.99 44.90
C SER A 97 -19.71 15.54 45.71
N SER A 98 -19.85 15.00 46.92
CA SER A 98 -20.47 15.68 48.06
C SER A 98 -19.36 16.40 48.84
N VAL A 99 -19.50 17.71 49.05
CA VAL A 99 -18.78 18.56 50.03
C VAL A 99 -17.29 18.76 49.68
N SER A 100 -16.67 19.93 49.62
CA SER A 100 -16.86 21.26 50.21
C SER A 100 -15.98 22.28 49.46
N SER A 101 -16.36 23.56 49.56
CA SER A 101 -15.51 24.72 49.32
C SER A 101 -14.16 24.59 50.02
N GLU A 102 -13.07 25.04 49.37
CA GLU A 102 -12.14 26.08 49.84
C GLU A 102 -10.78 25.98 49.13
N LYS A 103 -10.49 26.98 48.28
CA LYS A 103 -9.16 27.57 48.04
C LYS A 103 -8.06 26.63 47.50
N SER A 104 -7.76 26.74 46.20
CA SER A 104 -6.40 26.56 45.71
C SER A 104 -6.15 27.51 44.54
N ASP A 105 -5.48 28.60 44.87
CA ASP A 105 -4.70 29.42 43.96
C ASP A 105 -3.44 28.61 43.65
N SER A 106 -3.18 28.29 42.39
CA SER A 106 -1.93 27.64 41.99
C SER A 106 -1.54 28.20 40.65
N ASP A 107 -0.43 28.93 40.72
CA ASP A 107 0.12 29.79 39.69
C ASP A 107 0.36 29.06 38.36
N GLN A 108 -0.04 29.74 37.30
CA GLN A 108 0.36 29.48 35.93
C GLN A 108 1.83 29.87 35.79
N GLU A 109 2.73 28.87 35.78
CA GLU A 109 4.12 29.06 35.39
C GLU A 109 4.39 28.49 33.99
N ASP A 110 4.92 29.36 33.15
CA ASP A 110 5.23 29.19 31.74
C ASP A 110 6.24 28.07 31.50
N LEU A 111 5.93 27.17 30.57
CA LEU A 111 6.88 26.25 29.97
C LEU A 111 6.96 26.56 28.47
N ASP A 112 7.79 27.54 28.11
CA ASP A 112 8.25 27.71 26.74
C ASP A 112 9.11 26.50 26.37
N VAL A 113 8.54 25.57 25.61
CA VAL A 113 9.28 24.44 25.04
C VAL A 113 9.99 24.97 23.79
N ASP A 114 11.26 25.34 23.95
CA ASP A 114 12.15 25.62 22.82
C ASP A 114 12.40 24.32 22.05
N VAL A 115 11.87 24.23 20.83
CA VAL A 115 12.19 23.15 19.89
C VAL A 115 13.44 23.57 19.13
N GLU A 116 14.59 23.45 19.81
CA GLU A 116 15.88 23.59 19.14
C GLU A 116 16.07 22.41 18.18
N GLY A 117 16.33 22.75 16.91
CA GLY A 117 16.45 21.82 15.81
C GLY A 117 17.60 20.84 16.01
N THR A 118 17.30 19.55 15.86
CA THR A 118 18.32 18.52 15.66
C THR A 118 18.44 18.23 14.15
N ASP A 119 18.92 19.21 13.40
CA ASP A 119 19.65 18.91 12.18
C ASP A 119 21.04 18.34 12.52
N TYR A 120 21.52 17.42 11.67
CA TYR A 120 22.73 16.59 11.80
C TYR A 120 22.56 15.44 12.82
N LEU A 121 22.34 14.19 12.43
CA LEU A 121 23.21 13.37 11.60
C LEU A 121 22.39 12.25 10.93
N LEU A 122 22.06 12.44 9.65
CA LEU A 122 21.68 11.35 8.75
C LEU A 122 22.97 10.68 8.27
N GLY A 123 23.44 9.68 9.01
CA GLY A 123 24.61 8.87 8.68
C GLY A 123 24.38 7.43 9.06
N ASP A 124 24.12 6.59 8.04
CA ASP A 124 24.22 5.13 8.02
C ASP A 124 23.91 4.36 9.31
N LEU A 125 22.64 3.97 9.49
CA LEU A 125 22.30 2.81 10.33
C LEU A 125 22.28 1.55 9.47
N GLU A 126 23.48 1.16 9.02
CA GLU A 126 23.78 -0.17 8.50
C GLU A 126 23.33 -1.22 9.53
N TRP A 127 22.13 -1.78 9.34
CA TRP A 127 21.69 -3.00 10.02
C TRP A 127 22.67 -4.10 9.58
N SER A 128 23.73 -4.25 10.36
CA SER A 128 24.72 -5.29 10.19
C SER A 128 24.05 -6.64 10.41
N THR A 129 24.13 -7.44 9.36
CA THR A 129 23.79 -8.86 9.34
C THR A 129 24.76 -9.59 10.27
N SER A 130 24.34 -9.96 11.47
CA SER A 130 25.08 -10.91 12.30
C SER A 130 24.36 -12.26 12.31
N SER A 131 24.78 -13.14 11.41
CA SER A 131 24.56 -14.57 11.53
C SER A 131 25.40 -15.09 12.71
N VAL A 132 24.74 -15.48 13.79
CA VAL A 132 25.33 -16.30 14.85
C VAL A 132 24.63 -17.65 14.85
N SER A 133 25.36 -18.66 14.36
CA SER A 133 25.04 -20.07 14.60
C SER A 133 25.73 -20.49 15.89
N ASP A 134 25.02 -21.13 16.81
CA ASP A 134 25.39 -22.37 17.54
C ASP A 134 24.55 -22.53 18.83
N SER A 135 24.47 -23.78 19.31
CA SER A 135 23.79 -24.34 20.48
C SER A 135 22.29 -24.61 20.28
N GLY A 136 21.76 -25.81 20.46
CA GLY A 136 22.21 -26.95 21.26
C GLY A 136 21.08 -27.26 22.24
N ASP A 137 20.45 -28.41 22.04
CA ASP A 137 19.56 -29.16 22.94
C ASP A 137 18.48 -28.47 23.79
N GLU A 138 17.21 -28.71 23.44
CA GLU A 138 16.10 -28.67 24.43
C GLU A 138 15.25 -29.92 24.27
N ARG A 139 15.43 -30.84 25.22
CA ARG A 139 14.66 -32.06 25.44
C ARG A 139 13.24 -31.71 25.87
N GLY A 140 12.27 -32.12 25.07
CA GLY A 140 10.96 -32.65 25.50
C GLY A 140 9.91 -31.65 26.01
N SER A 141 8.68 -31.74 25.48
CA SER A 141 7.51 -32.20 26.23
C SER A 141 6.19 -31.93 25.47
N LEU A 142 5.50 -33.04 25.17
CA LEU A 142 4.06 -33.26 25.24
C LEU A 142 3.07 -32.33 24.47
N ARG A 143 2.47 -32.95 23.44
CA ARG A 143 1.02 -33.05 23.17
C ARG A 143 0.20 -31.74 23.18
N SER A 144 -0.24 -31.33 21.99
CA SER A 144 -1.64 -30.92 21.83
C SER A 144 -2.11 -31.22 20.40
N SER A 145 -2.94 -32.24 20.27
CA SER A 145 -3.80 -32.45 19.12
C SER A 145 -5.09 -31.70 19.39
N CYS A 146 -5.33 -30.61 18.66
CA CYS A 146 -6.65 -30.03 18.51
C CYS A 146 -6.92 -29.87 17.02
N SER A 147 -7.55 -30.91 16.46
CA SER A 147 -8.34 -30.78 15.24
C SER A 147 -9.57 -29.94 15.56
N ASP A 148 -9.89 -28.96 14.73
CA ASP A 148 -11.25 -28.42 14.61
C ASP A 148 -11.48 -27.98 13.17
N GLU A 149 -12.38 -28.70 12.51
CA GLU A 149 -12.88 -28.41 11.18
C GLU A 149 -13.95 -27.31 11.29
N GLY A 150 -13.54 -26.06 11.08
CA GLY A 150 -14.46 -24.91 11.03
C GLY A 150 -14.79 -24.49 9.60
N TYR A 151 -15.69 -25.20 8.93
CA TYR A 151 -16.37 -24.67 7.75
C TYR A 151 -17.40 -23.62 8.21
N SER A 152 -17.21 -22.34 7.88
CA SER A 152 -18.23 -21.31 8.11
C SER A 152 -18.37 -20.39 6.91
N SER A 153 -19.44 -20.63 6.17
CA SER A 153 -19.84 -19.99 4.93
C SER A 153 -20.33 -18.55 5.15
N ALA A 154 -19.42 -17.59 5.25
CA ALA A 154 -19.76 -16.16 5.27
C ALA A 154 -19.52 -15.43 3.93
N SER A 155 -18.90 -16.10 2.95
CA SER A 155 -18.43 -15.45 1.71
C SER A 155 -19.50 -15.24 0.63
N LEU A 156 -20.71 -15.79 0.78
CA LEU A 156 -21.75 -15.72 -0.25
C LEU A 156 -22.74 -14.56 -0.11
N LEU A 157 -22.88 -13.95 1.07
CA LEU A 157 -23.82 -12.83 1.28
C LEU A 157 -23.24 -11.46 0.89
N ARG A 158 -21.91 -11.31 0.82
CA ARG A 158 -21.25 -10.05 0.41
C ARG A 158 -21.19 -9.83 -1.10
N LEU A 159 -21.36 -10.89 -1.90
CA LEU A 159 -21.38 -10.80 -3.36
C LEU A 159 -22.77 -10.48 -3.93
N GLN A 160 -23.86 -10.79 -3.21
CA GLN A 160 -25.22 -10.43 -3.65
C GLN A 160 -25.51 -8.93 -3.42
N ASP A 161 -25.13 -8.38 -2.27
CA ASP A 161 -25.32 -6.95 -1.95
C ASP A 161 -24.58 -6.00 -2.90
N THR A 162 -23.39 -6.40 -3.36
CA THR A 162 -22.60 -5.61 -4.32
C THR A 162 -23.14 -5.71 -5.74
N GLN A 163 -23.76 -6.84 -6.11
CA GLN A 163 -24.40 -6.99 -7.42
C GLN A 163 -25.73 -6.24 -7.52
N GLU A 164 -26.49 -6.11 -6.43
CA GLU A 164 -27.76 -5.38 -6.42
C GLU A 164 -27.54 -3.86 -6.51
N MET A 165 -26.55 -3.31 -5.79
CA MET A 165 -26.14 -1.90 -5.89
C MET A 165 -25.66 -1.52 -7.31
N ALA A 166 -24.96 -2.44 -8.00
CA ALA A 166 -24.47 -2.18 -9.36
C ALA A 166 -25.60 -2.10 -10.41
N LYS A 167 -26.70 -2.86 -10.23
CA LYS A 167 -27.87 -2.79 -11.13
C LYS A 167 -28.67 -1.51 -10.91
N LYS A 168 -28.73 -0.99 -9.68
CA LYS A 168 -29.49 0.22 -9.34
C LYS A 168 -28.86 1.50 -9.90
N LEU A 169 -27.54 1.51 -10.14
CA LEU A 169 -26.81 2.64 -10.74
C LEU A 169 -26.87 2.66 -12.28
N SER A 170 -27.26 1.56 -12.92
CA SER A 170 -27.38 1.45 -14.38
C SER A 170 -28.73 1.93 -14.92
N CYS A 171 -29.74 2.17 -14.08
CA CYS A 171 -31.07 2.64 -14.49
C CYS A 171 -31.30 4.15 -14.28
N THR A 172 -30.24 4.91 -13.97
CA THR A 172 -30.33 6.36 -13.72
C THR A 172 -29.54 7.19 -14.74
N LEU A 173 -29.39 6.67 -15.97
CA LEU A 173 -28.93 7.40 -17.15
C LEU A 173 -29.95 7.23 -18.29
#